data_AF-D3BDV1-F1
#
_entry.id   AF-D3BDV1-F1
#
_cell.length_a   1.000
_cell.length_b   1.000
_cell.length_c   1.000
_cell.angle_alpha   90.00
_cell.angle_beta   90.00
_cell.angle_gamma   90.00
#
_symmetry.space_group_name_H-M   'P 1'
#
loop_
_entity.id
_entity.type
_entity.pdbx_description
1 polymer ?
#
loop_
_entity_poly.entity_id
_entity_poly.type
_entity_poly.pdbx_seq_one_letter_code
_entity_poly.pdbx_strand_id
1 'polypeptide(L)'
;MHNKDNLFVNLSHIVLNRIIREFDDDLDIICFSLVCKRWFDNRHKYLSFNCKTNELEQECKLNAFTMNSYRNIFIKSIDQKIYKDTLFITQDIIDDTHQNNESFKDFDIPKSFVKLECLAWFDLNEFSVDKLSKSNVKSIRFFPDRQDEFRNDICLPSNIESLYFPFSINLSILPLDLKKLEIIIELESKIDFSLLPRSLKVLKITGGTFKKGQLPPNLVKFSHRLSTYEEKDMVLFPSTLKQLRISTNCLENINLFQSLRTLNLKIPRRSTLEFGMFPENLTHLKINNVYVHLQIKREMIPPNIKRKYIFVIGTLGNIRSLKIKLYIIRRFAISFLWCASIEFDKTLPSIQFQYETR
;
A
#
# COMPACT_ATOMS: atom_id res chain seq x y z
N MET A 1 31.89 -30.20 18.29
CA MET A 1 31.25 -29.86 19.57
C MET A 1 29.78 -30.27 19.53
N HIS A 2 29.34 -31.17 20.41
CA HIS A 2 27.96 -31.64 20.48
C HIS A 2 27.13 -30.74 21.40
N ASN A 3 26.30 -29.84 20.84
CA ASN A 3 25.32 -29.02 21.58
C ASN A 3 24.07 -29.82 22.00
N LYS A 4 24.23 -31.09 22.39
CA LYS A 4 23.07 -31.96 22.72
C LYS A 4 22.32 -31.50 23.97
N ASP A 5 22.99 -30.83 24.90
CA ASP A 5 22.39 -30.41 26.17
C ASP A 5 21.99 -28.93 26.21
N ASN A 6 22.12 -28.21 25.08
CA ASN A 6 21.76 -26.80 25.03
C ASN A 6 20.22 -26.63 24.95
N LEU A 7 19.63 -26.04 25.99
CA LEU A 7 18.18 -25.81 26.11
C LEU A 7 17.58 -25.12 24.88
N PHE A 8 18.26 -24.11 24.33
CA PHE A 8 17.76 -23.35 23.18
C PHE A 8 17.83 -24.17 21.88
N VAL A 9 18.91 -24.91 21.66
CA VAL A 9 19.04 -25.79 20.49
C VAL A 9 17.97 -26.90 20.51
N ASN A 10 17.49 -27.27 21.69
CA ASN A 10 16.50 -28.32 21.92
C ASN A 10 15.03 -27.86 21.94
N LEU A 11 14.73 -26.60 21.61
CA LEU A 11 13.34 -26.13 21.53
C LEU A 11 12.50 -26.98 20.57
N SER A 12 11.23 -27.19 20.94
CA SER A 12 10.28 -27.92 20.10
C SER A 12 9.95 -27.13 18.82
N HIS A 13 9.62 -27.83 17.74
CA HIS A 13 9.23 -27.18 16.48
C HIS A 13 8.01 -26.26 16.63
N ILE A 14 7.12 -26.56 17.57
CA ILE A 14 5.95 -25.72 17.89
C ILE A 14 6.39 -24.37 18.47
N VAL A 15 7.35 -24.38 19.41
CA VAL A 15 7.89 -23.16 20.01
C VAL A 15 8.69 -22.36 18.97
N LEU A 16 9.52 -23.03 18.18
CA LEU A 16 10.28 -22.38 17.10
C LEU A 16 9.36 -21.72 16.06
N ASN A 17 8.25 -22.37 15.68
CA ASN A 17 7.27 -21.79 14.76
C ASN A 17 6.62 -20.53 15.37
N ARG A 18 6.26 -20.56 16.66
CA ARG A 18 5.74 -19.37 17.35
C ARG A 18 6.74 -18.21 17.37
N ILE A 19 8.02 -18.48 17.65
CA ILE A 19 9.07 -17.45 17.60
C ILE A 19 9.19 -16.87 16.19
N ILE A 20 9.19 -17.72 15.16
CA ILE A 20 9.30 -17.27 13.76
C ILE A 20 8.15 -16.35 13.35
N ARG A 21 6.93 -16.61 13.83
CA ARG A 21 5.76 -15.78 13.53
C ARG A 21 5.85 -14.35 14.07
N GLU A 22 6.75 -14.09 15.01
CA GLU A 22 7.02 -12.75 15.54
C GLU A 22 8.03 -11.96 14.70
N PHE A 23 8.77 -12.61 13.78
CA PHE A 23 9.62 -11.89 12.84
C PHE A 23 8.77 -11.25 11.74
N ASP A 24 9.03 -9.99 11.42
CA ASP A 24 8.32 -9.27 10.37
C ASP A 24 8.93 -9.47 8.98
N ASP A 25 10.26 -9.67 8.93
CA ASP A 25 11.09 -9.80 7.73
C ASP A 25 11.46 -11.27 7.46
N ASP A 26 11.35 -11.68 6.21
CA ASP A 26 11.72 -13.02 5.74
C ASP A 26 13.24 -13.26 5.85
N LEU A 27 14.07 -12.21 5.80
CA LEU A 27 15.51 -12.30 6.03
C LEU A 27 15.85 -12.69 7.47
N ASP A 28 15.14 -12.12 8.45
CA ASP A 28 15.33 -12.48 9.87
C ASP A 28 14.99 -13.94 10.11
N ILE A 29 13.97 -14.47 9.43
CA ILE A 29 13.57 -15.88 9.48
C ILE A 29 14.70 -16.79 8.96
N ILE A 30 15.33 -16.40 7.84
CA ILE A 30 16.47 -17.14 7.28
C ILE A 30 17.65 -17.10 8.25
N CYS A 31 18.04 -15.90 8.71
CA CYS A 31 19.12 -15.71 9.67
C CYS A 31 18.90 -16.54 10.94
N PHE A 32 17.67 -16.57 11.45
CA PHE A 32 17.30 -17.37 12.62
C PHE A 32 17.59 -18.86 12.39
N SER A 33 17.20 -19.41 11.24
CA SER A 33 17.48 -20.82 10.95
C SER A 33 18.97 -21.15 10.71
N LEU A 34 19.79 -20.15 10.40
CA LEU A 34 21.24 -20.30 10.22
C LEU A 34 22.05 -20.24 11.54
N VAL A 35 21.41 -19.89 12.66
CA VAL A 35 22.08 -19.78 13.97
C VAL A 35 22.75 -21.10 14.40
N CYS A 36 22.14 -22.25 14.11
CA CYS A 36 22.78 -23.53 14.37
C CYS A 36 22.37 -24.62 13.36
N LYS A 37 23.26 -25.62 13.20
CA LYS A 37 23.07 -26.73 12.25
C LYS A 37 21.74 -27.48 12.45
N ARG A 38 21.34 -27.75 13.69
CA ARG A 38 20.08 -28.49 13.97
C ARG A 38 18.86 -27.73 13.47
N TRP A 39 18.82 -26.43 13.68
CA TRP A 39 17.73 -25.57 13.23
C TRP A 39 17.70 -25.54 11.70
N PHE A 40 18.84 -25.29 11.07
CA PHE A 40 18.96 -25.36 9.62
C PHE A 40 18.49 -26.71 9.06
N ASP A 41 18.94 -27.84 9.62
CA ASP A 41 18.58 -29.18 9.14
C ASP A 41 17.08 -29.47 9.29
N ASN A 42 16.44 -28.95 10.33
CA ASN A 42 15.01 -29.13 10.59
C ASN A 42 14.11 -28.00 10.07
N ARG A 43 14.65 -27.02 9.32
CA ARG A 43 13.93 -25.81 8.88
C ARG A 43 12.56 -26.09 8.25
N HIS A 44 12.42 -27.17 7.49
CA HIS A 44 11.16 -27.60 6.85
C HIS A 44 10.02 -27.93 7.83
N LYS A 45 10.30 -28.15 9.11
CA LYS A 45 9.29 -28.52 10.13
C LYS A 45 8.69 -27.33 10.87
N TYR A 46 9.36 -26.18 10.85
CA TYR A 46 8.96 -25.04 11.69
C TYR A 46 9.05 -23.68 10.99
N LEU A 47 9.80 -23.57 9.90
CA LEU A 47 9.94 -22.33 9.13
C LEU A 47 8.76 -22.17 8.16
N SER A 48 8.14 -21.01 8.18
CA SER A 48 7.17 -20.56 7.17
C SER A 48 7.43 -19.10 6.89
N PHE A 49 7.52 -18.73 5.60
CA PHE A 49 7.75 -17.35 5.20
C PHE A 49 6.48 -16.52 5.36
N ASN A 50 6.66 -15.23 5.65
CA ASN A 50 5.56 -14.30 5.84
C ASN A 50 4.91 -13.89 4.52
N CYS A 51 5.65 -13.87 3.41
CA CYS A 51 5.14 -13.66 2.05
C CYS A 51 4.04 -12.57 2.01
N LYS A 52 4.28 -11.41 2.63
CA LYS A 52 3.27 -10.33 2.77
C LYS A 52 2.97 -9.60 1.45
N THR A 53 3.51 -10.05 0.32
CA THR A 53 3.52 -9.27 -0.92
C THR A 53 2.46 -9.68 -1.91
N ASN A 54 2.05 -8.75 -2.76
CA ASN A 54 1.07 -8.98 -3.83
C ASN A 54 1.58 -10.09 -4.78
N GLU A 55 0.68 -10.88 -5.35
CA GLU A 55 0.99 -12.11 -6.09
C GLU A 55 1.78 -11.89 -7.38
N LEU A 56 1.56 -10.79 -8.11
CA LEU A 56 2.40 -10.44 -9.26
C LEU A 56 3.88 -10.26 -8.86
N GLU A 57 4.15 -9.79 -7.64
CA GLU A 57 5.52 -9.77 -7.13
C GLU A 57 6.00 -11.17 -6.74
N GLN A 58 5.11 -12.11 -6.44
CA GLN A 58 5.48 -13.44 -5.95
C GLN A 58 6.02 -14.33 -7.06
N GLU A 59 5.45 -14.34 -8.27
CA GLU A 59 6.06 -15.07 -9.40
C GLU A 59 7.43 -14.50 -9.75
N CYS A 60 7.54 -13.17 -9.85
CA CYS A 60 8.82 -12.48 -10.04
C CYS A 60 9.82 -12.85 -8.93
N LYS A 61 9.36 -12.93 -7.68
CA LYS A 61 10.20 -13.33 -6.54
C LYS A 61 10.57 -14.80 -6.58
N LEU A 62 9.69 -15.68 -7.01
CA LEU A 62 9.95 -17.12 -7.09
C LEU A 62 11.05 -17.41 -8.11
N ASN A 63 11.06 -16.67 -9.23
CA ASN A 63 12.14 -16.72 -10.21
C ASN A 63 13.42 -16.05 -9.72
N ALA A 64 13.31 -14.97 -8.92
CA ALA A 64 14.45 -14.28 -8.33
C ALA A 64 15.01 -14.96 -7.05
N PHE A 65 14.34 -15.96 -6.48
CA PHE A 65 14.74 -16.58 -5.22
C PHE A 65 15.89 -17.58 -5.43
N THR A 66 17.11 -17.14 -5.15
CA THR A 66 18.35 -17.91 -5.42
C THR A 66 18.72 -18.91 -4.32
N MET A 67 18.09 -18.86 -3.15
CA MET A 67 18.44 -19.73 -2.02
C MET A 67 17.79 -21.12 -2.13
N ASN A 68 18.40 -22.01 -2.91
CA ASN A 68 17.89 -23.36 -3.19
C ASN A 68 17.50 -24.17 -1.93
N SER A 69 18.23 -23.99 -0.82
CA SER A 69 17.95 -24.69 0.45
C SER A 69 16.62 -24.29 1.11
N TYR A 70 16.05 -23.13 0.76
CA TYR A 70 14.78 -22.62 1.28
C TYR A 70 13.66 -22.60 0.24
N ARG A 71 13.96 -22.87 -1.03
CA ARG A 71 13.04 -22.71 -2.15
C ARG A 71 11.71 -23.44 -1.95
N ASN A 72 11.75 -24.71 -1.54
CA ASN A 72 10.53 -25.49 -1.32
C ASN A 72 9.68 -24.96 -0.15
N ILE A 73 10.31 -24.39 0.88
CA ILE A 73 9.60 -23.81 2.03
C ILE A 73 8.93 -22.51 1.62
N PHE A 74 9.60 -21.73 0.78
CA PHE A 74 9.06 -20.51 0.20
C PHE A 74 7.84 -20.80 -0.67
N ILE A 75 7.95 -21.74 -1.62
CA ILE A 75 6.83 -22.20 -2.47
C ILE A 75 5.64 -22.67 -1.62
N LYS A 76 5.89 -23.56 -0.65
CA LYS A 76 4.83 -24.04 0.24
C LYS A 76 4.17 -22.92 1.04
N SER A 77 4.93 -21.90 1.45
CA SER A 77 4.39 -20.75 2.19
C SER A 77 3.50 -19.86 1.32
N ILE A 78 3.84 -19.74 0.03
CA ILE A 78 3.04 -19.09 -1.02
C ILE A 78 1.72 -19.85 -1.20
N ASP A 79 1.79 -21.16 -1.49
CA ASP A 79 0.62 -22.00 -1.76
C ASP A 79 -0.36 -22.02 -0.58
N GLN A 80 0.15 -22.09 0.65
CA GLN A 80 -0.71 -22.13 1.85
C GLN A 80 -1.47 -20.84 2.12
N LYS A 81 -0.99 -19.70 1.60
CA LYS A 81 -1.56 -18.38 1.89
C LYS A 81 -2.47 -17.87 0.80
N ILE A 82 -2.09 -18.07 -0.47
CA ILE A 82 -2.80 -17.52 -1.62
C ILE A 82 -4.15 -18.21 -1.81
N TYR A 83 -4.21 -19.54 -1.69
CA TYR A 83 -5.39 -20.29 -2.12
C TYR A 83 -6.48 -20.51 -1.06
N LYS A 84 -6.29 -20.03 0.18
CA LYS A 84 -7.22 -20.38 1.27
C LYS A 84 -8.47 -19.52 1.33
N ASP A 85 -8.37 -18.24 0.97
CA ASP A 85 -9.48 -17.28 1.08
C ASP A 85 -9.69 -16.43 -0.18
N THR A 86 -8.87 -16.63 -1.22
CA THR A 86 -8.89 -15.84 -2.45
C THR A 86 -9.19 -16.74 -3.65
N LEU A 87 -10.22 -16.37 -4.41
CA LEU A 87 -10.55 -16.97 -5.70
C LEU A 87 -9.90 -16.15 -6.81
N PHE A 88 -9.22 -16.82 -7.74
CA PHE A 88 -8.60 -16.20 -8.91
C PHE A 88 -9.43 -16.48 -10.14
N ILE A 89 -9.66 -15.44 -10.95
CA ILE A 89 -10.22 -15.57 -12.28
C ILE A 89 -9.09 -15.29 -13.27
N THR A 90 -8.56 -16.34 -13.89
CA THR A 90 -7.47 -16.30 -14.86
C THR A 90 -7.98 -16.55 -16.29
N GLN A 91 -7.14 -16.25 -17.27
CA GLN A 91 -7.48 -16.39 -18.69
C GLN A 91 -7.47 -17.84 -19.15
N ASP A 92 -6.76 -18.73 -18.45
CA ASP A 92 -6.73 -20.17 -18.79
C ASP A 92 -8.09 -20.86 -18.57
N ILE A 93 -8.98 -20.24 -17.77
CA ILE A 93 -10.40 -20.65 -17.69
C ILE A 93 -11.14 -20.34 -19.00
N ILE A 94 -10.62 -19.40 -19.80
CA ILE A 94 -11.28 -18.79 -20.95
C ILE A 94 -10.71 -19.30 -22.28
N ASP A 95 -9.41 -19.62 -22.38
CA ASP A 95 -8.75 -19.85 -23.67
C ASP A 95 -8.61 -21.33 -24.13
N ASP A 96 -8.79 -22.34 -23.26
CA ASP A 96 -8.50 -23.73 -23.65
C ASP A 96 -9.66 -24.49 -24.33
N THR A 97 -10.78 -23.83 -24.63
CA THR A 97 -11.72 -24.40 -25.61
C THR A 97 -12.26 -23.36 -26.59
N HIS A 98 -11.87 -23.52 -27.85
CA HIS A 98 -12.49 -22.86 -28.99
C HIS A 98 -13.96 -23.24 -29.24
N GLN A 99 -14.71 -23.74 -28.24
CA GLN A 99 -16.15 -24.01 -28.41
C GLN A 99 -17.00 -24.15 -27.15
N ASN A 100 -16.44 -24.20 -25.93
CA ASN A 100 -17.25 -24.18 -24.71
C ASN A 100 -16.86 -22.97 -23.86
N ASN A 101 -17.56 -21.87 -24.10
CA ASN A 101 -17.65 -20.74 -23.18
C ASN A 101 -18.25 -21.23 -21.84
N GLU A 102 -17.50 -21.96 -21.03
CA GLU A 102 -17.78 -22.09 -19.59
C GLU A 102 -17.49 -20.73 -18.97
N SER A 103 -18.40 -19.81 -19.25
CA SER A 103 -18.37 -18.47 -18.72
C SER A 103 -18.44 -18.57 -17.20
N PHE A 104 -18.12 -17.49 -16.50
CA PHE A 104 -18.39 -17.34 -15.06
C PHE A 104 -19.84 -17.73 -14.67
N LYS A 105 -20.74 -17.87 -15.66
CA LYS A 105 -22.07 -18.44 -15.51
C LYS A 105 -22.13 -19.85 -14.94
N ASP A 106 -21.12 -20.68 -15.17
CA ASP A 106 -21.20 -22.10 -14.79
C ASP A 106 -20.50 -22.41 -13.46
N PHE A 107 -19.67 -21.50 -12.96
CA PHE A 107 -18.88 -21.70 -11.73
C PHE A 107 -19.52 -21.09 -10.47
N ASP A 108 -19.98 -21.90 -9.53
CA ASP A 108 -20.41 -21.39 -8.22
C ASP A 108 -19.22 -20.95 -7.37
N ILE A 109 -19.30 -19.78 -6.74
CA ILE A 109 -18.24 -19.27 -5.85
C ILE A 109 -18.32 -20.00 -4.50
N PRO A 110 -17.34 -20.84 -4.12
CA PRO A 110 -17.38 -21.49 -2.82
C PRO A 110 -17.40 -20.50 -1.66
N LYS A 111 -18.21 -20.79 -0.63
CA LYS A 111 -18.36 -19.94 0.56
C LYS A 111 -17.08 -19.76 1.38
N SER A 112 -16.04 -20.55 1.13
CA SER A 112 -14.72 -20.38 1.75
C SER A 112 -13.99 -19.13 1.29
N PHE A 113 -14.32 -18.61 0.10
CA PHE A 113 -13.62 -17.46 -0.47
C PHE A 113 -14.20 -16.13 0.06
N VAL A 114 -13.30 -15.26 0.48
CA VAL A 114 -13.57 -13.92 1.02
C VAL A 114 -13.02 -12.84 0.08
N LYS A 115 -12.10 -13.18 -0.81
CA LYS A 115 -11.53 -12.29 -1.82
C LYS A 115 -11.70 -12.86 -3.22
N LEU A 116 -11.83 -11.97 -4.19
CA LEU A 116 -11.83 -12.27 -5.61
C LEU A 116 -10.76 -11.41 -6.30
N GLU A 117 -9.85 -12.04 -7.03
CA GLU A 117 -8.85 -11.35 -7.86
C GLU A 117 -9.08 -11.71 -9.33
N CYS A 118 -9.49 -10.72 -10.12
CA CYS A 118 -9.80 -10.85 -11.54
C CYS A 118 -8.55 -10.53 -12.37
N LEU A 119 -7.71 -11.54 -12.57
CA LEU A 119 -6.47 -11.45 -13.34
C LEU A 119 -6.72 -11.40 -14.85
N ALA A 120 -7.88 -11.88 -15.29
CA ALA A 120 -8.34 -11.85 -16.67
C ALA A 120 -9.66 -11.08 -16.80
N TRP A 121 -10.22 -11.14 -18.00
CA TRP A 121 -11.51 -10.53 -18.32
C TRP A 121 -12.61 -11.01 -17.37
N PHE A 122 -13.33 -10.07 -16.77
CA PHE A 122 -14.45 -10.34 -15.88
C PHE A 122 -15.68 -9.54 -16.30
N ASP A 123 -16.61 -10.21 -16.98
CA ASP A 123 -17.88 -9.62 -17.37
C ASP A 123 -18.77 -9.41 -16.14
N LEU A 124 -18.81 -8.17 -15.66
CA LEU A 124 -19.70 -7.76 -14.58
C LEU A 124 -21.10 -7.55 -15.16
N ASN A 125 -21.92 -8.60 -15.11
CA ASN A 125 -23.30 -8.65 -15.57
C ASN A 125 -24.22 -9.04 -14.40
N GLU A 126 -25.54 -9.06 -14.61
CA GLU A 126 -26.52 -9.43 -13.57
C GLU A 126 -26.24 -10.79 -12.93
N PHE A 127 -25.74 -11.74 -13.74
CA PHE A 127 -25.46 -13.09 -13.28
C PHE A 127 -24.23 -13.13 -12.36
N SER A 128 -23.15 -12.44 -12.71
CA SER A 128 -21.97 -12.36 -11.83
C SER A 128 -22.27 -11.59 -10.55
N VAL A 129 -23.13 -10.57 -10.60
CA VAL A 129 -23.65 -9.88 -9.41
C VAL A 129 -24.48 -10.81 -8.52
N ASP A 130 -25.39 -11.61 -9.08
CA ASP A 130 -26.17 -12.59 -8.33
C ASP A 130 -25.27 -13.60 -7.60
N LYS A 131 -24.27 -14.17 -8.29
CA LYS A 131 -23.29 -15.07 -7.66
C LYS A 131 -22.49 -14.40 -6.55
N LEU A 132 -22.01 -13.18 -6.79
CA LEU A 132 -21.29 -12.41 -5.77
C LEU A 132 -22.17 -12.14 -4.55
N SER A 133 -23.47 -11.87 -4.75
CA SER A 133 -24.43 -11.60 -3.67
C SER A 133 -24.68 -12.82 -2.77
N LYS A 134 -24.57 -14.04 -3.33
CA LYS A 134 -24.74 -15.32 -2.61
C LYS A 134 -23.43 -15.84 -2.00
N SER A 135 -22.30 -15.21 -2.32
CA SER A 135 -20.97 -15.60 -1.84
C SER A 135 -20.58 -14.92 -0.53
N ASN A 136 -19.45 -15.34 0.05
CA ASN A 136 -18.82 -14.65 1.18
C ASN A 136 -17.74 -13.65 0.75
N VAL A 137 -17.64 -13.34 -0.54
CA VAL A 137 -16.65 -12.39 -1.06
C VAL A 137 -16.94 -11.01 -0.49
N LYS A 138 -15.90 -10.35 0.02
CA LYS A 138 -15.93 -8.99 0.57
C LYS A 138 -14.96 -8.04 -0.12
N SER A 139 -13.99 -8.58 -0.84
CA SER A 139 -12.97 -7.79 -1.53
C SER A 139 -12.83 -8.24 -2.97
N ILE A 140 -12.91 -7.31 -3.91
CA ILE A 140 -12.64 -7.58 -5.33
C ILE A 140 -11.48 -6.70 -5.81
N ARG A 141 -10.56 -7.30 -6.54
CA ARG A 141 -9.44 -6.63 -7.20
C ARG A 141 -9.49 -6.92 -8.69
N PHE A 142 -9.52 -5.86 -9.49
CA PHE A 142 -9.38 -5.94 -10.94
C PHE A 142 -7.92 -5.72 -11.36
N PHE A 143 -7.53 -6.28 -12.50
CA PHE A 143 -6.21 -6.09 -13.12
C PHE A 143 -6.34 -5.30 -14.43
N PRO A 144 -5.29 -4.57 -14.86
CA PRO A 144 -5.38 -3.52 -15.87
C PRO A 144 -5.62 -4.00 -17.32
N ASP A 145 -5.79 -5.30 -17.56
CA ASP A 145 -5.54 -5.83 -18.90
C ASP A 145 -6.56 -5.36 -19.96
N ARG A 146 -7.79 -4.96 -19.58
CA ARG A 146 -8.75 -4.29 -20.49
C ARG A 146 -9.68 -3.33 -19.75
N GLN A 147 -9.90 -2.15 -20.32
CA GLN A 147 -10.96 -1.23 -19.91
C GLN A 147 -12.26 -1.70 -20.57
N ASP A 148 -13.03 -2.54 -19.90
CA ASP A 148 -14.38 -2.80 -20.36
C ASP A 148 -15.32 -1.71 -19.86
N GLU A 149 -16.25 -1.33 -20.72
CA GLU A 149 -17.38 -0.50 -20.35
C GLU A 149 -18.29 -1.31 -19.43
N PHE A 150 -18.10 -1.18 -18.11
CA PHE A 150 -19.08 -1.65 -17.14
C PHE A 150 -20.43 -1.07 -17.53
N ARG A 151 -21.45 -1.93 -17.65
CA ARG A 151 -22.80 -1.46 -17.96
C ARG A 151 -23.28 -0.56 -16.82
N ASN A 152 -23.79 0.62 -17.17
CA ASN A 152 -24.13 1.68 -16.22
C ASN A 152 -25.30 1.33 -15.29
N ASP A 153 -26.05 0.28 -15.61
CA ASP A 153 -27.23 -0.22 -14.90
C ASP A 153 -26.92 -1.25 -13.81
N ILE A 154 -25.64 -1.65 -13.66
CA ILE A 154 -25.25 -2.72 -12.74
C ILE A 154 -24.59 -2.16 -11.49
N CYS A 155 -25.11 -2.54 -10.32
CA CYS A 155 -24.52 -2.23 -9.02
C CYS A 155 -23.94 -3.50 -8.39
N LEU A 156 -22.74 -3.41 -7.84
CA LEU A 156 -22.14 -4.50 -7.08
C LEU A 156 -22.97 -4.79 -5.81
N PRO A 157 -23.00 -6.04 -5.35
CA PRO A 157 -23.83 -6.41 -4.21
C PRO A 157 -23.26 -5.86 -2.89
N SER A 158 -24.14 -5.61 -1.91
CA SER A 158 -23.81 -4.91 -0.66
C SER A 158 -22.81 -5.65 0.26
N ASN A 159 -22.59 -6.95 0.06
CA ASN A 159 -21.56 -7.72 0.78
C ASN A 159 -20.13 -7.29 0.42
N ILE A 160 -19.94 -6.56 -0.68
CA ILE A 160 -18.61 -6.09 -1.11
C ILE A 160 -18.20 -4.84 -0.30
N GLU A 161 -17.14 -4.99 0.50
CA GLU A 161 -16.65 -3.95 1.39
C GLU A 161 -15.38 -3.24 0.87
N SER A 162 -14.64 -3.87 -0.05
CA SER A 162 -13.35 -3.37 -0.56
C SER A 162 -13.22 -3.57 -2.07
N LEU A 163 -12.91 -2.50 -2.79
CA LEU A 163 -12.70 -2.52 -4.24
C LEU A 163 -11.35 -1.92 -4.64
N TYR A 164 -10.71 -2.55 -5.62
CA TYR A 164 -9.54 -2.02 -6.32
C TYR A 164 -9.77 -2.06 -7.82
N PHE A 165 -9.76 -0.89 -8.46
CA PHE A 165 -9.80 -0.74 -9.91
C PHE A 165 -8.49 -0.09 -10.39
N PRO A 166 -7.71 -0.74 -11.27
CA PRO A 166 -6.53 -0.15 -11.86
C PRO A 166 -6.85 0.75 -13.07
N PHE A 167 -8.10 1.16 -13.22
CA PHE A 167 -8.62 2.00 -14.29
C PHE A 167 -9.84 2.82 -13.82
N SER A 168 -10.22 3.82 -14.62
CA SER A 168 -11.38 4.67 -14.38
C SER A 168 -12.67 3.84 -14.47
N ILE A 169 -13.65 4.12 -13.61
CA ILE A 169 -14.95 3.43 -13.62
C ILE A 169 -16.10 4.41 -13.46
N ASN A 170 -17.29 3.99 -13.88
CA ASN A 170 -18.51 4.66 -13.45
C ASN A 170 -18.74 4.39 -11.95
N LEU A 171 -18.81 5.44 -11.15
CA LEU A 171 -18.98 5.33 -9.69
C LEU A 171 -20.38 4.87 -9.28
N SER A 172 -21.37 4.83 -10.19
CA SER A 172 -22.71 4.29 -9.89
C SER A 172 -22.70 2.80 -9.59
N ILE A 173 -21.67 2.07 -10.03
CA ILE A 173 -21.56 0.62 -9.78
C ILE A 173 -21.20 0.28 -8.33
N LEU A 174 -20.80 1.29 -7.54
CA LEU A 174 -20.29 1.08 -6.18
C LEU A 174 -21.43 0.69 -5.21
N PRO A 175 -21.23 -0.32 -4.36
CA PRO A 175 -22.22 -0.69 -3.37
C PRO A 175 -22.34 0.37 -2.27
N LEU A 176 -23.54 0.56 -1.73
CA LEU A 176 -23.81 1.57 -0.69
C LEU A 176 -23.01 1.35 0.60
N ASP A 177 -22.65 0.11 0.91
CA ASP A 177 -21.92 -0.29 2.14
C ASP A 177 -20.39 -0.38 1.95
N LEU A 178 -19.87 0.11 0.82
CA LEU A 178 -18.45 0.06 0.50
C LEU A 178 -17.59 0.82 1.53
N LYS A 179 -16.63 0.13 2.16
CA LYS A 179 -15.75 0.71 3.18
C LYS A 179 -14.41 1.17 2.63
N LYS A 180 -13.92 0.54 1.56
CA LYS A 180 -12.62 0.83 0.96
C LYS A 180 -12.69 0.86 -0.56
N LEU A 181 -12.15 1.92 -1.15
CA LEU A 181 -12.04 2.10 -2.58
C LEU A 181 -10.62 2.54 -2.95
N GLU A 182 -10.02 1.85 -3.91
CA GLU A 182 -8.76 2.23 -4.52
C GLU A 182 -8.94 2.24 -6.04
N ILE A 183 -8.74 3.40 -6.66
CA ILE A 183 -8.97 3.61 -8.09
C ILE A 183 -7.78 4.31 -8.74
N ILE A 184 -7.50 3.97 -9.99
CA ILE A 184 -6.57 4.70 -10.86
C ILE A 184 -7.41 5.44 -11.89
N ILE A 185 -7.13 6.71 -12.08
CA ILE A 185 -7.92 7.59 -12.94
C ILE A 185 -7.01 8.22 -13.97
N GLU A 186 -7.51 8.26 -15.19
CA GLU A 186 -6.85 8.93 -16.29
C GLU A 186 -6.65 10.43 -16.00
N LEU A 187 -5.58 10.99 -16.55
CA LEU A 187 -5.11 12.34 -16.21
C LEU A 187 -6.17 13.44 -16.40
N GLU A 188 -7.04 13.27 -17.40
CA GLU A 188 -8.04 14.26 -17.80
C GLU A 188 -9.40 14.03 -17.12
N SER A 189 -9.56 12.89 -16.45
CA SER A 189 -10.81 12.52 -15.82
C SER A 189 -11.00 13.24 -14.47
N LYS A 190 -12.25 13.60 -14.20
CA LYS A 190 -12.69 14.27 -12.96
C LYS A 190 -13.56 13.33 -12.14
N ILE A 191 -13.18 13.11 -10.88
CA ILE A 191 -14.06 12.42 -9.92
C ILE A 191 -15.15 13.36 -9.42
N ASP A 192 -16.38 12.86 -9.40
CA ASP A 192 -17.45 13.42 -8.60
C ASP A 192 -17.57 12.69 -7.26
N PHE A 193 -17.17 13.34 -6.17
CA PHE A 193 -17.24 12.76 -4.83
C PHE A 193 -18.68 12.58 -4.31
N SER A 194 -19.67 13.24 -4.92
CA SER A 194 -21.08 13.09 -4.52
C SER A 194 -21.62 11.69 -4.83
N LEU A 195 -21.02 10.99 -5.79
CA LEU A 195 -21.35 9.61 -6.16
C LEU A 195 -20.69 8.57 -5.25
N LEU A 196 -19.78 8.98 -4.36
CA LEU A 196 -19.11 8.02 -3.47
C LEU A 196 -20.02 7.62 -2.29
N PRO A 197 -20.04 6.33 -1.92
CA PRO A 197 -20.81 5.87 -0.77
C PRO A 197 -20.42 6.57 0.53
N ARG A 198 -21.42 6.95 1.34
CA ARG A 198 -21.21 7.59 2.66
C ARG A 198 -20.54 6.67 3.68
N SER A 199 -20.60 5.36 3.47
CA SER A 199 -19.98 4.31 4.30
C SER A 199 -18.44 4.25 4.14
N LEU A 200 -17.90 4.92 3.12
CA LEU A 200 -16.49 4.85 2.76
C LEU A 200 -15.56 5.38 3.85
N LYS A 201 -14.63 4.53 4.30
CA LYS A 201 -13.64 4.84 5.33
C LYS A 201 -12.24 5.05 4.76
N VAL A 202 -11.93 4.40 3.64
CA VAL A 202 -10.61 4.47 2.99
C VAL A 202 -10.80 4.75 1.52
N LEU A 203 -10.23 5.85 1.05
CA LEU A 203 -10.23 6.23 -0.36
C LEU A 203 -8.79 6.47 -0.83
N LYS A 204 -8.41 5.79 -1.89
CA LYS A 204 -7.13 5.97 -2.56
C LYS A 204 -7.38 6.21 -4.04
N ILE A 205 -6.80 7.29 -4.55
CA ILE A 205 -6.91 7.69 -5.94
C ILE A 205 -5.48 7.89 -6.47
N THR A 206 -5.22 7.34 -7.65
CA THR A 206 -3.96 7.57 -8.38
C THR A 206 -4.29 8.21 -9.72
N GLY A 207 -3.63 9.32 -10.06
CA GLY A 207 -3.98 10.11 -11.25
C GLY A 207 -5.26 10.93 -11.06
N GLY A 208 -5.73 11.52 -12.16
CA GLY A 208 -6.93 12.34 -12.26
C GLY A 208 -6.99 13.60 -11.39
N THR A 209 -7.82 14.53 -11.84
CA THR A 209 -8.28 15.67 -11.03
C THR A 209 -9.55 15.25 -10.26
N PHE A 210 -9.95 16.02 -9.25
CA PHE A 210 -11.29 15.90 -8.67
C PHE A 210 -12.00 17.24 -8.73
N LYS A 211 -13.32 17.21 -8.91
CA LYS A 211 -14.13 18.43 -8.82
C LYS A 211 -14.16 18.92 -7.38
N LYS A 212 -14.27 20.24 -7.21
CA LYS A 212 -14.63 20.83 -5.92
C LYS A 212 -15.87 20.12 -5.37
N GLY A 213 -15.74 19.59 -4.17
CA GLY A 213 -16.78 18.80 -3.55
C GLY A 213 -16.42 18.41 -2.12
N GLN A 214 -17.41 17.88 -1.42
CA GLN A 214 -17.24 17.34 -0.09
C GLN A 214 -16.89 15.85 -0.22
N LEU A 215 -15.75 15.45 0.34
CA LEU A 215 -15.41 14.04 0.50
C LEU A 215 -16.43 13.33 1.41
N PRO A 216 -16.58 12.00 1.31
CA PRO A 216 -17.51 11.26 2.16
C PRO A 216 -17.31 11.57 3.66
N PRO A 217 -18.39 11.85 4.42
CA PRO A 217 -18.28 12.39 5.78
C PRO A 217 -17.61 11.43 6.77
N ASN A 218 -17.61 10.13 6.50
CA ASN A 218 -17.02 9.09 7.35
C ASN A 218 -15.59 8.68 6.95
N LEU A 219 -14.95 9.43 6.05
CA LEU A 219 -13.65 9.07 5.50
C LEU A 219 -12.53 9.22 6.55
N VAL A 220 -11.90 8.11 6.89
CA VAL A 220 -10.82 8.05 7.91
C VAL A 220 -9.44 8.19 7.26
N LYS A 221 -9.27 7.64 6.05
CA LYS A 221 -8.00 7.66 5.30
C LYS A 221 -8.24 8.14 3.88
N PHE A 222 -7.50 9.16 3.47
CA PHE A 222 -7.51 9.66 2.11
C PHE A 222 -6.10 9.68 1.54
N SER A 223 -5.94 9.19 0.31
CA SER A 223 -4.68 9.22 -0.42
C SER A 223 -4.93 9.59 -1.86
N HIS A 224 -4.30 10.66 -2.32
CA HIS A 224 -4.31 11.06 -3.72
C HIS A 224 -2.88 11.17 -4.23
N ARG A 225 -2.57 10.43 -5.29
CA ARG A 225 -1.27 10.45 -5.95
C ARG A 225 -1.42 11.17 -7.30
N LEU A 226 -1.25 12.48 -7.26
CA LEU A 226 -1.33 13.36 -8.42
C LEU A 226 -0.21 13.17 -9.45
N SER A 227 -0.60 13.47 -10.69
CA SER A 227 0.16 13.65 -11.92
C SER A 227 0.38 15.13 -12.22
N THR A 228 1.38 15.71 -11.56
CA THR A 228 2.18 16.90 -11.94
C THR A 228 1.57 18.25 -12.37
N TYR A 229 0.30 18.40 -12.77
CA TYR A 229 -0.20 19.67 -13.34
C TYR A 229 -1.67 19.93 -13.02
N GLU A 230 -1.99 20.54 -11.88
CA GLU A 230 -3.38 20.90 -11.60
C GLU A 230 -3.52 22.25 -10.89
N GLU A 231 -4.63 22.91 -11.24
CA GLU A 231 -5.16 24.11 -10.61
C GLU A 231 -5.53 23.85 -9.15
N LYS A 232 -5.51 24.91 -8.34
CA LYS A 232 -5.84 24.84 -6.91
C LYS A 232 -7.35 24.79 -6.74
N ASP A 233 -7.93 23.61 -6.93
CA ASP A 233 -9.31 23.37 -6.50
C ASP A 233 -9.34 23.05 -4.99
N MET A 234 -10.13 23.84 -4.26
CA MET A 234 -10.27 23.73 -2.81
C MET A 234 -11.14 22.51 -2.45
N VAL A 235 -10.54 21.51 -1.81
CA VAL A 235 -11.25 20.33 -1.27
C VAL A 235 -11.61 20.55 0.19
N LEU A 236 -12.86 20.31 0.54
CA LEU A 236 -13.29 20.24 1.93
C LEU A 236 -13.09 18.82 2.45
N PHE A 237 -12.09 18.63 3.33
CA PHE A 237 -11.87 17.35 4.00
C PHE A 237 -12.84 17.17 5.18
N PRO A 238 -13.29 15.93 5.46
CA PRO A 238 -14.19 15.67 6.58
C PRO A 238 -13.44 15.69 7.91
N SER A 239 -14.13 16.08 8.99
CA SER A 239 -13.57 16.12 10.35
C SER A 239 -13.22 14.74 10.93
N THR A 240 -13.64 13.66 10.26
CA THR A 240 -13.32 12.26 10.65
C THR A 240 -11.95 11.81 10.15
N LEU A 241 -11.30 12.60 9.28
CA LEU A 241 -10.07 12.22 8.61
C LEU A 241 -8.88 12.15 9.58
N LYS A 242 -8.21 10.99 9.63
CA LYS A 242 -7.06 10.73 10.52
C LYS A 242 -5.75 10.58 9.76
N GLN A 243 -5.80 10.10 8.52
CA GLN A 243 -4.62 9.88 7.69
C GLN A 243 -4.83 10.51 6.32
N LEU A 244 -3.87 11.33 5.90
CA LEU A 244 -3.94 12.09 4.66
C LEU A 244 -2.63 11.94 3.88
N ARG A 245 -2.73 11.57 2.61
CA ARG A 245 -1.62 11.58 1.66
C ARG A 245 -2.00 12.39 0.43
N ILE A 246 -1.42 13.56 0.24
CA ILE A 246 -1.78 14.49 -0.85
C ILE A 246 -0.57 15.27 -1.35
N SER A 247 -0.76 15.96 -2.47
CA SER A 247 0.17 17.00 -2.92
C SER A 247 0.06 18.25 -2.05
N THR A 248 1.14 19.04 -1.95
CA THR A 248 1.11 20.33 -1.26
C THR A 248 0.12 21.34 -1.86
N ASN A 249 -0.24 21.16 -3.13
CA ASN A 249 -1.19 22.04 -3.82
C ASN A 249 -2.61 21.94 -3.22
N CYS A 250 -2.91 20.87 -2.49
CA CYS A 250 -4.23 20.63 -1.89
C CYS A 250 -4.26 20.95 -0.38
N LEU A 251 -3.26 21.67 0.15
CA LEU A 251 -3.08 21.88 1.61
C LEU A 251 -3.83 23.06 2.20
N GLU A 252 -4.70 23.72 1.45
CA GLU A 252 -5.43 24.87 1.96
C GLU A 252 -6.27 24.46 3.19
N ASN A 253 -6.11 25.20 4.28
CA ASN A 253 -6.81 24.99 5.56
C ASN A 253 -6.54 23.65 6.25
N ILE A 254 -5.44 22.94 5.92
CA ILE A 254 -5.13 21.67 6.59
C ILE A 254 -4.86 21.82 8.10
N ASN A 255 -4.44 23.01 8.52
CA ASN A 255 -4.27 23.38 9.92
C ASN A 255 -5.57 23.30 10.75
N LEU A 256 -6.75 23.36 10.11
CA LEU A 256 -8.04 23.27 10.79
C LEU A 256 -8.42 21.83 11.18
N PHE A 257 -7.73 20.79 10.65
CA PHE A 257 -8.09 19.40 10.92
C PHE A 257 -7.51 18.89 12.22
N GLN A 258 -8.26 19.09 13.31
CA GLN A 258 -7.87 18.63 14.65
C GLN A 258 -7.75 17.11 14.77
N SER A 259 -8.48 16.35 13.94
CA SER A 259 -8.47 14.88 13.93
C SER A 259 -7.22 14.28 13.25
N LEU A 260 -6.49 15.06 12.45
CA LEU A 260 -5.45 14.54 11.58
C LEU A 260 -4.21 14.13 12.38
N ARG A 261 -3.82 12.85 12.27
CA ARG A 261 -2.68 12.28 13.01
C ARG A 261 -1.50 11.95 12.12
N THR A 262 -1.74 11.57 10.87
CA THR A 262 -0.71 11.19 9.91
C THR A 262 -0.86 11.97 8.63
N LEU A 263 0.20 12.66 8.22
CA LEU A 263 0.25 13.44 6.99
C LEU A 263 1.44 12.97 6.14
N ASN A 264 1.16 12.65 4.89
CA ASN A 264 2.15 12.24 3.90
C ASN A 264 2.08 13.18 2.70
N LEU A 265 2.94 14.18 2.71
CA LEU A 265 3.00 15.20 1.66
C LEU A 265 3.85 14.75 0.49
N LYS A 266 3.36 14.99 -0.71
CA LYS A 266 4.15 14.99 -1.94
C LYS A 266 4.36 16.45 -2.35
N ILE A 267 5.61 16.88 -2.48
CA ILE A 267 5.93 18.26 -2.87
C ILE A 267 6.28 18.27 -4.37
N PRO A 268 5.44 18.87 -5.24
CA PRO A 268 5.74 18.99 -6.66
C PRO A 268 6.79 20.09 -6.91
N ARG A 269 7.21 20.25 -8.18
CA ARG A 269 8.19 21.28 -8.54
C ARG A 269 7.67 22.65 -8.17
N ARG A 270 8.54 23.48 -7.57
CA ARG A 270 8.29 24.90 -7.26
C ARG A 270 7.27 25.17 -6.14
N SER A 271 6.78 24.16 -5.43
CA SER A 271 5.96 24.41 -4.24
C SER A 271 6.84 24.77 -3.05
N THR A 272 6.49 25.86 -2.37
CA THR A 272 7.03 26.22 -1.08
C THR A 272 6.11 25.69 0.02
N LEU A 273 6.70 25.32 1.16
CA LEU A 273 5.94 25.13 2.39
C LEU A 273 5.98 26.45 3.15
N GLU A 274 4.84 26.86 3.70
CA GLU A 274 4.70 28.05 4.53
C GLU A 274 4.63 27.68 6.01
N PHE A 275 4.93 28.66 6.87
CA PHE A 275 4.80 28.51 8.32
C PHE A 275 3.31 28.37 8.69
N GLY A 276 3.00 27.57 9.72
CA GLY A 276 1.62 27.39 10.19
C GLY A 276 0.74 26.48 9.33
N MET A 277 1.28 25.86 8.26
CA MET A 277 0.51 24.95 7.41
C MET A 277 0.13 23.64 8.11
N PHE A 278 0.90 23.17 9.09
CA PHE A 278 0.66 21.85 9.68
C PHE A 278 -0.25 21.92 10.91
N PRO A 279 -1.26 21.04 11.03
CA PRO A 279 -2.09 20.97 12.22
C PRO A 279 -1.28 20.54 13.45
N GLU A 280 -1.57 21.14 14.61
CA GLU A 280 -0.84 20.92 15.87
C GLU A 280 -0.95 19.50 16.40
N ASN A 281 -2.02 18.80 16.03
CA ASN A 281 -2.35 17.44 16.46
C ASN A 281 -1.60 16.33 15.71
N LEU A 282 -0.74 16.71 14.76
CA LEU A 282 -0.01 15.78 13.92
C LEU A 282 1.01 14.99 14.73
N THR A 283 1.03 13.67 14.54
CA THR A 283 1.96 12.75 15.22
C THR A 283 2.98 12.14 14.27
N HIS A 284 2.62 12.02 12.99
CA HIS A 284 3.46 11.44 11.94
C HIS A 284 3.46 12.34 10.71
N LEU A 285 4.66 12.72 10.26
CA LEU A 285 4.85 13.57 9.10
C LEU A 285 5.84 12.91 8.13
N LYS A 286 5.35 12.55 6.96
CA LYS A 286 6.18 12.09 5.84
C LYS A 286 6.14 13.15 4.75
N ILE A 287 7.30 13.57 4.30
CA ILE A 287 7.47 14.53 3.21
C ILE A 287 8.26 13.82 2.12
N ASN A 288 7.59 13.52 1.01
CA ASN A 288 8.25 13.03 -0.19
C ASN A 288 8.46 14.22 -1.11
N ASN A 289 9.70 14.66 -1.19
CA ASN A 289 10.12 15.73 -2.07
C ASN A 289 10.84 15.12 -3.26
N VAL A 290 10.38 15.43 -4.45
CA VAL A 290 11.00 14.90 -5.67
C VAL A 290 12.19 15.79 -6.11
N TYR A 291 12.45 16.92 -5.44
CA TYR A 291 13.34 17.98 -5.95
C TYR A 291 14.30 18.57 -4.91
N VAL A 292 15.34 19.26 -5.40
CA VAL A 292 16.60 19.56 -4.68
C VAL A 292 16.48 20.67 -3.61
N HIS A 293 15.44 21.51 -3.65
CA HIS A 293 15.42 22.78 -2.91
C HIS A 293 14.22 22.94 -1.96
N LEU A 294 14.07 22.05 -0.99
CA LEU A 294 13.10 22.23 0.09
C LEU A 294 13.81 22.74 1.34
N GLN A 295 13.44 23.94 1.78
CA GLN A 295 13.84 24.48 3.07
C GLN A 295 12.74 24.19 4.09
N ILE A 296 13.01 23.27 5.02
CA ILE A 296 12.15 23.04 6.19
C ILE A 296 12.84 23.71 7.39
N LYS A 297 12.22 24.76 7.92
CA LYS A 297 12.66 25.39 9.16
C LYS A 297 12.02 24.70 10.38
N ARG A 298 12.62 24.80 11.56
CA ARG A 298 12.12 24.15 12.78
C ARG A 298 10.71 24.63 13.11
N GLU A 299 10.46 25.92 12.96
CA GLU A 299 9.21 26.57 13.32
C GLU A 299 8.05 26.02 12.49
N MET A 300 8.32 25.45 11.31
CA MET A 300 7.31 24.83 10.45
C MET A 300 6.82 23.48 10.99
N ILE A 301 7.56 22.81 11.88
CA ILE A 301 7.22 21.47 12.37
C ILE A 301 6.44 21.61 13.68
N PRO A 302 5.20 21.08 13.78
CA PRO A 302 4.44 21.09 15.02
C PRO A 302 5.23 20.54 16.21
N PRO A 303 5.13 21.16 17.40
CA PRO A 303 5.92 20.78 18.57
C PRO A 303 5.63 19.36 19.05
N ASN A 304 4.42 18.84 18.79
CA ASN A 304 3.96 17.52 19.23
C ASN A 304 4.52 16.34 18.42
N ILE A 305 5.16 16.58 17.27
CA ILE A 305 5.71 15.51 16.45
C ILE A 305 6.96 14.94 17.12
N LYS A 306 6.88 13.70 17.61
CA LYS A 306 8.06 13.00 18.12
C LYS A 306 9.06 12.81 16.97
N ARG A 307 10.34 13.13 17.21
CA ARG A 307 11.41 13.17 16.19
C ARG A 307 11.55 11.90 15.34
N LYS A 308 11.13 10.73 15.83
CA LYS A 308 11.17 9.45 15.11
C LYS A 308 10.14 9.31 13.98
N TYR A 309 9.27 10.30 13.78
CA TYR A 309 8.16 10.23 12.83
C TYR A 309 8.23 11.28 11.73
N ILE A 310 9.40 11.88 11.51
CA ILE A 310 9.65 12.80 10.40
C ILE A 310 10.49 12.05 9.36
N PHE A 311 9.90 11.79 8.20
CA PHE A 311 10.57 11.14 7.08
C PHE A 311 10.62 12.11 5.91
N VAL A 312 11.82 12.56 5.53
CA VAL A 312 12.01 13.36 4.33
C VAL A 312 12.69 12.48 3.29
N ILE A 313 11.96 12.15 2.23
CA ILE A 313 12.47 11.35 1.12
C ILE A 313 12.70 12.31 -0.05
N GLY A 314 13.97 12.48 -0.43
CA GLY A 314 14.38 13.25 -1.60
C GLY A 314 14.66 12.32 -2.78
N THR A 315 14.15 12.59 -4.00
CA THR A 315 14.77 12.03 -5.21
C THR A 315 15.83 12.97 -5.73
N LEU A 316 17.07 12.49 -5.80
CA LEU A 316 18.20 13.30 -6.25
C LEU A 316 18.15 13.48 -7.78
N GLY A 317 17.59 14.60 -8.25
CA GLY A 317 17.81 15.08 -9.60
C GLY A 317 19.01 16.03 -9.65
N ASN A 318 20.07 15.64 -10.34
CA ASN A 318 21.29 16.43 -10.67
C ASN A 318 21.90 17.26 -9.49
N ILE A 319 22.87 16.64 -8.81
CA ILE A 319 23.35 17.03 -7.48
C ILE A 319 24.58 17.92 -7.60
N ARG A 320 24.38 19.23 -7.76
CA ARG A 320 25.46 20.20 -7.50
C ARG A 320 25.17 21.17 -6.34
N SER A 321 23.98 21.15 -5.72
CA SER A 321 23.65 22.15 -4.68
C SER A 321 22.53 21.75 -3.71
N LEU A 322 22.46 20.48 -3.30
CA LEU A 322 21.48 20.05 -2.30
C LEU A 322 21.93 20.44 -0.88
N LYS A 323 21.75 21.72 -0.51
CA LYS A 323 21.95 22.22 0.86
C LYS A 323 20.73 21.92 1.71
N ILE A 324 20.70 20.73 2.30
CA ILE A 324 19.70 20.38 3.31
C ILE A 324 20.24 20.78 4.69
N LYS A 325 19.81 21.95 5.19
CA LYS A 325 20.02 22.33 6.60
C LYS A 325 18.97 21.66 7.48
N LEU A 326 19.19 20.40 7.83
CA LEU A 326 18.31 19.65 8.75
C LEU A 326 18.89 19.68 10.16
N TYR A 327 18.32 20.52 11.02
CA TYR A 327 18.81 20.65 12.40
C TYR A 327 18.28 19.54 13.35
N ILE A 328 17.37 18.64 12.94
CA ILE A 328 16.44 17.96 13.90
C ILE A 328 16.13 16.47 13.66
N ILE A 329 16.60 15.83 12.58
CA ILE A 329 16.15 14.48 12.23
C ILE A 329 17.05 13.37 12.79
N ARG A 330 16.47 12.39 13.50
CA ARG A 330 17.17 11.21 14.06
C ARG A 330 17.24 10.01 13.11
N ARG A 331 16.30 9.92 12.15
CA ARG A 331 16.30 8.91 11.07
C ARG A 331 16.07 9.61 9.74
N PHE A 332 17.14 9.76 8.98
CA PHE A 332 17.09 10.23 7.60
C PHE A 332 17.29 9.01 6.70
N ALA A 333 16.19 8.52 6.12
CA ALA A 333 16.25 7.42 5.16
C ALA A 333 16.38 8.01 3.76
N ILE A 334 17.56 7.83 3.14
CA ILE A 334 17.80 8.16 1.74
C ILE A 334 17.70 6.87 0.96
N SER A 335 16.67 6.75 0.12
CA SER A 335 16.66 5.72 -0.91
C SER A 335 17.51 6.23 -2.08
N PHE A 336 18.71 5.68 -2.25
CA PHE A 336 19.61 6.04 -3.35
C PHE A 336 19.14 5.42 -4.66
N LEU A 337 19.33 6.17 -5.75
CA LEU A 337 19.53 5.57 -7.07
C LEU A 337 20.96 5.83 -7.56
N TRP A 338 21.62 6.97 -7.29
CA TRP A 338 23.04 7.22 -7.64
C TRP A 338 23.74 8.16 -6.62
N CYS A 339 25.06 7.98 -6.41
CA CYS A 339 25.92 8.60 -5.37
C CYS A 339 25.97 10.13 -5.34
N ALA A 340 25.96 10.74 -4.14
CA ALA A 340 26.57 12.04 -3.86
C ALA A 340 26.89 12.28 -2.37
N SER A 341 27.76 13.27 -2.14
CA SER A 341 28.20 13.78 -0.84
C SER A 341 27.14 14.65 -0.16
N ILE A 342 26.97 14.48 1.16
CA ILE A 342 26.10 15.29 2.02
C ILE A 342 26.99 16.02 3.02
N GLU A 343 26.98 17.35 3.00
CA GLU A 343 27.61 18.16 4.04
C GLU A 343 26.60 18.45 5.16
N PHE A 344 26.94 18.02 6.37
CA PHE A 344 26.22 18.37 7.59
C PHE A 344 27.00 19.44 8.37
N ASP A 345 26.26 20.33 9.05
CA ASP A 345 26.85 21.26 10.02
C ASP A 345 27.42 20.46 11.21
N LYS A 346 28.74 20.59 11.44
CA LYS A 346 29.51 19.77 12.39
C LYS A 346 29.27 20.11 13.87
N THR A 347 28.33 21.02 14.16
CA THR A 347 28.09 21.53 15.52
C THR A 347 27.12 20.70 16.38
N LEU A 348 26.70 19.49 15.93
CA LEU A 348 25.70 18.66 16.62
C LEU A 348 26.18 17.24 16.96
N PRO A 349 25.64 16.61 18.03
CA PRO A 349 26.04 15.27 18.45
C PRO A 349 25.59 14.18 17.46
N SER A 350 26.42 13.14 17.31
CA SER A 350 26.37 12.04 16.35
C SER A 350 24.96 11.50 16.04
N ILE A 351 24.58 11.54 14.76
CA ILE A 351 23.38 10.91 14.21
C ILE A 351 23.72 9.47 13.79
N GLN A 352 22.91 8.48 14.19
CA GLN A 352 23.01 7.11 13.68
C GLN A 352 22.22 7.00 12.37
N PHE A 353 22.89 6.52 11.31
CA PHE A 353 22.29 6.25 10.01
C PHE A 353 21.96 4.75 9.88
N GLN A 354 20.79 4.43 9.31
CA GLN A 354 20.50 3.10 8.78
C GLN A 354 20.44 3.20 7.27
N TYR A 355 21.33 2.47 6.60
CA TYR A 355 21.34 2.33 5.15
C TYR A 355 20.44 1.15 4.78
N GLU A 356 19.39 1.41 3.99
CA GLU A 356 18.64 0.36 3.29
C GLU A 356 19.02 0.45 1.81
N THR A 357 19.88 -0.46 1.36
CA THR A 357 20.12 -0.72 -0.06
C THR A 357 19.06 -1.71 -0.55
N ARG A 358 18.33 -1.36 -1.61
CA ARG A 358 17.47 -2.29 -2.35
C ARG A 358 18.21 -2.84 -3.54
#